data_AF-A0A5C7CMJ5-F1
#
_entry.id   AF-A0A5C7CMJ5-F1
#
_cell.length_a   1.000
_cell.length_b   1.000
_cell.length_c   1.000
_cell.angle_alpha   90.00
_cell.angle_beta   90.00
_cell.angle_gamma   90.00
#
_symmetry.space_group_name_H-M   'P 1'
#
loop_
_entity.id
_entity.type
_entity.pdbx_description
1 polymer ?
#
loop_
_entity_poly.entity_id
_entity_poly.type
_entity_poly.pdbx_seq_one_letter_code
_entity_poly.pdbx_strand_id
1 'polypeptide(L)' 'MPLLNHAEQQEAADRIHQLMEQGMSSGEAIARVAQEIREKHQGAQVAVLFDDEDEQHEAAPEASRDDDAEEDEDY' A
#
# COMPACT_ATOMS: atom_id res chain seq x y z
N MET A 1 -0.05 7.46 -4.91
CA MET A 1 -0.74 8.69 -4.45
C MET A 1 0.27 9.83 -4.43
N PRO A 2 -0.13 11.09 -4.77
CA PRO A 2 0.78 12.23 -4.70
C PRO A 2 1.26 12.46 -3.25
N LEU A 3 2.56 12.69 -3.06
CA LEU A 3 3.10 13.11 -1.76
C LEU A 3 2.89 14.62 -1.61
N LEU A 4 1.95 15.01 -0.77
CA LEU A 4 1.68 16.39 -0.40
C LEU A 4 2.69 16.86 0.65
N ASN A 5 3.23 18.07 0.51
CA ASN A 5 4.01 18.70 1.57
C ASN A 5 3.11 19.14 2.73
N HIS A 6 3.67 19.40 3.92
CA HIS A 6 2.88 19.79 5.10
C HIS A 6 1.97 21.01 4.87
N ALA A 7 2.42 21.99 4.08
CA ALA A 7 1.61 23.15 3.72
C ALA A 7 0.39 22.78 2.87
N GLU A 8 0.57 21.88 1.90
CA GLU A 8 -0.52 21.44 1.01
C GLU A 8 -1.52 20.54 1.76
N GLN A 9 -1.04 19.76 2.75
CA GLN A 9 -1.91 19.00 3.64
C GLN A 9 -2.81 19.92 4.48
N GLN A 10 -2.24 21.01 5.01
CA GLN A 10 -3.02 22.00 5.77
C GLN A 10 -4.04 22.71 4.87
N GLU A 11 -3.63 23.14 3.67
CA GLU A 11 -4.55 23.75 2.69
C GLU A 11 -5.70 22.81 2.34
N ALA A 12 -5.40 21.51 2.10
CA ALA A 12 -6.40 20.50 1.82
C ALA A 12 -7.39 20.34 2.99
N ALA A 13 -6.90 20.33 4.24
CA ALA A 13 -7.75 20.26 5.42
C ALA A 13 -8.67 21.49 5.52
N ASP A 14 -8.12 22.70 5.40
CA ASP A 14 -8.90 23.95 5.46
C ASP A 14 -9.97 23.99 4.35
N ARG A 15 -9.64 23.47 3.16
CA ARG A 15 -10.58 23.33 2.03
C ARG A 15 -11.74 22.40 2.35
N ILE A 16 -11.45 21.24 2.94
CA ILE A 16 -12.47 20.27 3.36
C ILE A 16 -13.39 20.91 4.42
N HIS A 17 -12.83 21.63 5.38
CA HIS A 17 -13.61 22.35 6.40
C HIS A 17 -14.55 23.40 5.78
N GLN A 18 -14.08 24.22 4.84
CA GLN A 18 -14.93 25.18 4.13
C GLN A 18 -16.09 24.51 3.36
N LEU A 19 -15.83 23.37 2.73
CA LEU A 19 -16.88 22.64 2.01
C LEU A 19 -17.93 22.08 2.98
N MET A 20 -17.51 21.60 4.15
CA MET A 20 -18.43 21.16 5.20
C MET A 20 -19.27 22.32 5.76
N GLU A 21 -18.69 23.52 5.93
CA GLU A 21 -19.43 24.72 6.33
C GLU A 21 -20.49 25.15 5.31
N GLN A 22 -20.26 24.87 4.03
CA GLN A 22 -21.24 25.07 2.95
C GLN A 22 -22.35 24.00 2.93
N GLY A 23 -22.31 23.04 3.85
CA GLY A 23 -23.29 21.96 3.97
C GLY A 23 -22.95 20.71 3.15
N MET A 24 -21.74 20.61 2.59
CA MET A 24 -21.28 19.40 1.90
C MET A 24 -21.00 18.28 2.92
N SER A 25 -21.37 17.05 2.58
CA SER A 25 -21.00 15.88 3.38
C SER A 25 -19.48 15.71 3.43
N SER A 26 -18.96 15.26 4.56
CA SER A 26 -17.51 15.05 4.75
C SER A 26 -16.89 14.14 3.68
N GLY A 27 -17.58 13.06 3.30
CA GLY A 27 -17.10 12.14 2.26
C GLY A 27 -17.05 12.78 0.87
N GLU A 28 -18.03 13.63 0.55
CA GLU A 28 -18.08 14.35 -0.73
C GLU A 28 -17.02 15.46 -0.78
N ALA A 29 -16.82 16.17 0.32
CA ALA A 29 -15.78 17.19 0.46
C ALA A 29 -14.38 16.60 0.27
N ILE A 30 -14.09 15.47 0.93
CA ILE A 30 -12.81 14.76 0.77
C ILE A 30 -12.63 14.30 -0.68
N ALA A 31 -13.66 13.72 -1.30
CA ALA A 31 -13.58 13.24 -2.67
C ALA A 31 -13.27 14.37 -3.65
N ARG A 32 -13.91 15.54 -3.46
CA ARG A 32 -13.69 16.73 -4.29
C ARG A 32 -12.28 17.28 -4.15
N VAL A 33 -11.79 17.45 -2.91
CA VAL A 33 -10.43 17.95 -2.66
C VAL A 33 -9.37 16.96 -3.15
N ALA A 34 -9.59 15.65 -2.97
CA ALA A 34 -8.70 14.62 -3.51
C ALA A 34 -8.65 14.63 -5.05
N GLN A 35 -9.76 14.93 -5.71
CA GLN A 35 -9.78 15.10 -7.16
C GLN A 35 -9.00 16.35 -7.59
N GLU A 36 -9.21 17.49 -6.93
CA GLU A 36 -8.47 18.73 -7.20
C GLU A 36 -6.95 18.52 -7.04
N ILE A 37 -6.53 17.81 -5.99
CA ILE A 37 -5.12 17.47 -5.76
C ILE A 37 -4.58 16.60 -6.89
N ARG A 38 -5.31 15.54 -7.28
CA ARG A 38 -4.88 14.66 -8.37
C ARG A 38 -4.70 15.45 -9.66
N GLU A 39 -5.65 16.33 -10.01
CA GLU A 39 -5.61 17.19 -11.19
C GLU A 39 -4.41 18.16 -11.18
N LYS A 40 -4.18 18.84 -10.05
CA LYS A 40 -3.02 19.73 -9.87
C LYS A 40 -1.67 19.00 -9.95
N HIS A 41 -1.60 17.76 -9.44
CA HIS A 41 -0.38 16.96 -9.39
C HIS A 41 -0.28 15.93 -10.54
N GLN A 42 -1.07 16.06 -11.62
CA GLN A 42 -1.02 15.17 -12.80
C GLN A 42 0.37 15.09 -13.45
N GLY A 43 1.25 16.07 -13.23
CA GLY A 43 2.65 16.04 -13.71
C GLY A 43 3.58 15.15 -12.90
N ALA A 44 3.26 14.85 -11.64
CA ALA A 44 4.02 13.94 -10.77
C ALA A 44 3.40 12.54 -10.82
N GLN A 45 3.35 11.97 -12.02
CA GLN A 45 3.03 10.57 -12.21
C GLN A 45 4.12 9.74 -11.53
N VAL A 46 3.84 9.28 -10.31
CA VAL A 46 4.58 8.20 -9.66
C VAL A 46 4.34 6.98 -10.54
N ALA A 47 5.24 6.77 -11.50
CA ALA A 47 5.36 5.51 -12.20
C ALA A 47 5.67 4.47 -11.12
N VAL A 48 4.65 3.75 -10.67
CA VAL A 48 4.86 2.57 -9.86
C VAL A 48 5.44 1.53 -10.82
N LEU A 49 6.78 1.44 -10.88
CA LEU A 49 7.43 0.23 -11.33
C LEU A 49 7.10 -0.82 -10.28
N PHE A 50 6.06 -1.62 -10.53
CA PHE A 50 6.00 -2.94 -9.94
C PHE A 50 7.07 -3.74 -10.68
N ASP A 51 8.22 -3.84 -10.03
CA ASP A 51 9.28 -4.74 -10.42
C ASP A 51 8.78 -6.15 -10.08
N ASP A 52 8.07 -6.78 -11.02
CA ASP A 52 7.77 -8.22 -11.00
C ASP A 52 9.08 -8.99 -11.32
N GLU A 53 10.16 -8.73 -10.58
CA GLU A 53 11.36 -9.58 -10.62
C GLU A 53 11.18 -10.71 -9.58
N ASP A 54 10.66 -11.81 -10.13
CA ASP A 54 11.03 -13.19 -9.83
C ASP A 54 10.52 -13.83 -8.53
N GLU A 55 9.36 -14.48 -8.69
CA GLU A 55 8.88 -15.66 -7.98
C GLU A 55 9.92 -16.82 -7.94
N GLN A 56 10.99 -16.70 -7.16
CA GLN A 56 11.89 -17.84 -6.89
C GLN A 56 12.07 -18.07 -5.39
N HIS A 57 10.99 -18.49 -4.72
CA HIS A 57 11.14 -19.31 -3.51
C HIS A 57 11.70 -20.67 -3.97
N GLU A 58 13.01 -20.77 -3.92
CA GLU A 58 13.79 -21.97 -4.18
C GLU A 58 13.25 -23.14 -3.34
N ALA A 59 12.52 -24.04 -4.00
CA ALA A 59 12.13 -25.32 -3.44
C ALA A 59 13.42 -26.11 -3.19
N ALA A 60 13.86 -26.15 -1.93
CA ALA A 60 15.01 -26.95 -1.54
C ALA A 60 14.76 -28.43 -1.91
N PRO A 61 15.63 -29.07 -2.70
CA PRO A 61 15.47 -30.47 -3.06
C PRO A 61 15.81 -31.37 -1.88
N GLU A 62 15.13 -32.51 -1.86
CA GLU A 62 15.09 -33.51 -0.82
C GLU A 62 16.47 -34.03 -0.38
N ALA A 63 16.71 -34.06 0.93
CA ALA A 63 17.69 -34.97 1.52
C ALA A 63 16.92 -36.16 2.08
N SER A 64 16.74 -37.16 1.22
CA SER A 64 16.42 -38.54 1.59
C SER A 64 17.40 -38.97 2.70
N ARG A 65 16.89 -39.14 3.92
CA ARG A 65 17.58 -39.91 4.97
C ARG A 65 16.71 -41.10 5.29
N ASP A 66 16.70 -42.01 4.34
CA ASP A 66 16.46 -43.42 4.63
C ASP A 66 17.80 -43.94 5.18
N ASP A 67 17.88 -44.08 6.51
CA ASP A 67 18.89 -44.91 7.17
C ASP A 67 18.20 -45.47 8.42
N ASP A 68 17.39 -46.49 8.15
CA ASP A 68 17.37 -47.78 8.84
C ASP A 68 18.17 -47.84 10.15
N ALA A 69 17.46 -47.91 11.28
CA ALA A 69 17.87 -48.70 12.44
C ALA A 69 16.63 -48.93 13.32
N GLU A 70 15.97 -50.06 13.05
CA GLU A 70 15.17 -50.80 14.02
C GLU A 70 15.98 -51.01 15.32
N GLU A 71 15.37 -50.79 16.48
CA GLU A 71 15.33 -51.72 17.64
C GLU A 71 15.00 -50.98 18.94
N ASP A 72 13.94 -51.49 19.58
CA ASP A 72 13.82 -51.75 21.02
C ASP A 72 13.77 -50.56 22.00
N GLU A 73 13.05 -50.56 23.11
CA GLU A 73 12.05 -51.42 23.71
C GLU A 73 11.45 -50.56 24.85
N ASP A 74 10.21 -50.88 25.20
CA ASP A 74 9.45 -50.59 26.42
C ASP A 74 10.26 -50.13 27.68
N TYR A 75 9.83 -49.03 28.34
CA TYR A 75 9.95 -48.82 29.80
C TYR A 75 9.05 -47.68 30.33
#